data_AF-A0A7J6KJU4-F1
#
_entry.id   AF-A0A7J6KJU4-F1
#
_cell.length_a   1.000
_cell.length_b   1.000
_cell.length_c   1.000
_cell.angle_alpha   90.00
_cell.angle_beta   90.00
_cell.angle_gamma   90.00
#
_symmetry.space_group_name_H-M   'P 1'
#
loop_
_entity.id
_entity.type
_entity.pdbx_description
1 polymer ?
#
loop_
_entity_poly.entity_id
_entity_poly.type
_entity_poly.pdbx_seq_one_letter_code
_entity_poly.pdbx_strand_id
1 'polypeptide(L)'
;SMSLLASFSGTDNYKDALGWLSTQQKNDEQLNKVREACHEDRKEAREFCVEEDCLFHKGRWRADKPVIKQAVLPNYGELRMTIMNEFHEFSIHGSAQLLCGMVQQAYWWPSVRKDCKAFVRQCAICQRSTKTASDICVPRSGQRLQVPLPWYAVGSDVFMLGRELEAEFNLHWSAMLTITCAYTGFTVLVPLSEP
;
A
#
# COMPACT_ATOMS: atom_id res chain seq x y z
N SER A 1 -19.01 15.71 -1.48
CA SER A 1 -17.63 15.44 -1.05
C SER A 1 -16.77 16.59 -1.57
N MET A 2 -16.28 17.48 -0.69
CA MET A 2 -15.38 18.56 -1.11
C MET A 2 -14.04 17.96 -1.53
N SER A 3 -13.47 18.43 -2.64
CA SER A 3 -12.13 17.98 -3.04
C SER A 3 -11.09 18.49 -2.04
N LEU A 4 -10.08 17.70 -1.70
CA LEU A 4 -8.98 18.13 -0.80
C LEU A 4 -8.29 19.41 -1.29
N LEU A 5 -8.19 19.56 -2.62
CA LEU A 5 -7.74 20.80 -3.27
C LEU A 5 -8.63 21.99 -2.91
N ALA A 6 -9.95 21.84 -2.98
CA ALA A 6 -10.92 22.89 -2.67
C ALA A 6 -10.83 23.35 -1.20
N SER A 7 -10.67 22.42 -0.26
CA SER A 7 -10.44 22.76 1.15
C SER A 7 -9.14 23.53 1.36
N PHE A 8 -8.06 23.18 0.64
CA PHE A 8 -6.77 23.86 0.79
C PHE A 8 -6.73 25.23 0.08
N SER A 9 -7.38 25.35 -1.09
CA SER A 9 -7.47 26.62 -1.83
C SER A 9 -8.47 27.60 -1.21
N GLY A 10 -9.27 27.17 -0.23
CA GLY A 10 -10.33 27.99 0.38
C GLY A 10 -11.49 28.27 -0.57
N THR A 11 -11.74 27.37 -1.52
CA THR A 11 -12.78 27.51 -2.56
C THR A 11 -13.84 26.43 -2.41
N ASP A 12 -15.09 26.72 -2.75
CA ASP A 12 -16.19 25.75 -2.58
C ASP A 12 -16.29 24.71 -3.72
N ASN A 13 -15.60 24.94 -4.84
CA ASN A 13 -15.71 24.14 -6.06
C ASN A 13 -14.35 23.63 -6.54
N TYR A 14 -14.34 22.42 -7.12
CA TYR A 14 -13.16 21.80 -7.71
C TYR A 14 -12.60 22.60 -8.89
N LYS A 15 -13.45 23.21 -9.73
CA LYS A 15 -12.98 24.05 -10.85
C LYS A 15 -12.18 25.25 -10.37
N ASP A 16 -12.67 25.93 -9.33
CA ASP A 16 -12.00 27.09 -8.76
C ASP A 16 -10.68 26.68 -8.09
N ALA A 17 -10.67 25.51 -7.44
CA ALA A 17 -9.47 24.91 -6.87
C ALA A 17 -8.41 24.58 -7.95
N LEU A 18 -8.83 24.12 -9.14
CA LEU A 18 -7.92 23.93 -10.28
C LEU A 18 -7.40 25.25 -10.83
N GLY A 19 -8.20 26.32 -10.85
CA GLY A 19 -7.75 27.67 -11.22
C GLY A 19 -6.70 28.21 -10.25
N TRP A 20 -6.92 28.03 -8.95
CA TRP A 20 -5.92 28.33 -7.92
C TRP A 20 -4.65 27.50 -8.11
N LEU A 21 -4.78 26.19 -8.32
CA LEU A 21 -3.63 25.30 -8.55
C LEU A 21 -2.85 25.71 -9.79
N SER A 22 -3.52 26.04 -10.89
CA SER A 22 -2.89 26.56 -12.12
C SER A 22 -2.06 27.81 -11.82
N THR A 23 -2.59 28.72 -11.00
CA THR A 23 -1.86 29.93 -10.57
C THR A 23 -0.58 29.55 -9.81
N GLN A 24 -0.66 28.59 -8.88
CA GLN A 24 0.52 28.13 -8.15
C GLN A 24 1.52 27.38 -9.03
N GLN A 25 1.05 26.58 -9.99
CA GLN A 25 1.91 25.91 -10.97
C GLN A 25 2.67 26.91 -11.83
N LYS A 26 2.04 28.02 -12.22
CA LYS A 26 2.67 29.10 -13.00
C LYS A 26 3.73 29.87 -12.21
N ASN A 27 3.67 29.84 -10.87
CA ASN A 27 4.69 30.43 -10.02
C ASN A 27 5.89 29.50 -9.77
N ASP A 28 5.77 28.22 -10.12
CA ASP A 28 6.83 27.22 -9.97
C ASP A 28 7.67 27.16 -11.26
N GLU A 29 8.93 27.63 -11.17
CA GLU A 29 9.84 27.72 -12.32
C GLU A 29 10.09 26.35 -12.99
N GLN A 30 10.09 25.27 -12.21
CA GLN A 30 10.30 23.92 -12.77
C GLN A 30 9.08 23.47 -13.56
N LEU A 31 7.87 23.76 -13.06
CA LEU A 31 6.64 23.39 -13.75
C LEU A 31 6.42 24.24 -15.00
N ASN A 32 6.82 25.51 -15.01
CA ASN A 32 6.77 26.34 -16.22
C ASN A 32 7.60 25.76 -17.37
N LYS A 33 8.81 25.24 -17.10
CA LYS A 33 9.62 24.55 -18.11
C LYS A 33 8.89 23.35 -18.70
N VAL A 34 8.18 22.59 -17.86
CA VAL A 34 7.37 21.45 -18.33
C VAL A 34 6.18 21.92 -19.18
N ARG A 35 5.54 23.04 -18.81
CA ARG A 35 4.43 23.63 -19.59
C ARG A 35 4.89 24.09 -20.97
N GLU A 36 6.00 24.83 -21.05
CA GLU A 36 6.61 25.24 -22.32
C GLU A 36 6.93 24.03 -23.19
N ALA A 37 7.54 22.99 -22.61
CA ALA A 37 7.83 21.74 -23.31
C ALA A 37 6.56 21.01 -23.80
N CYS A 38 5.42 21.12 -23.08
CA CYS A 38 4.13 20.61 -23.55
C CYS A 38 3.61 21.40 -24.76
N HIS A 39 3.76 22.73 -24.76
CA HIS A 39 3.33 23.57 -25.88
C HIS A 39 4.15 23.35 -27.15
N GLU A 40 5.43 23.04 -26.99
CA GLU A 40 6.34 22.74 -28.11
C GLU A 40 6.34 21.26 -28.55
N ASP A 41 5.45 20.42 -27.99
CA ASP A 41 5.36 18.97 -28.26
C ASP A 41 6.71 18.23 -28.09
N ARG A 42 7.51 18.64 -27.11
CA ARG A 42 8.80 17.99 -26.83
C ARG A 42 8.58 16.57 -26.28
N LYS A 43 9.45 15.64 -26.68
CA LYS A 43 9.35 14.22 -26.27
C LYS A 43 9.34 14.03 -24.74
N GLU A 44 10.09 14.85 -24.01
CA GLU A 44 10.19 14.82 -22.54
C GLU A 44 8.86 15.19 -21.85
N ALA A 45 8.01 15.97 -22.50
CA ALA A 45 6.72 16.40 -21.96
C ALA A 45 5.57 15.43 -22.29
N ARG A 46 5.85 14.30 -22.97
CA ARG A 46 4.83 13.33 -23.36
C ARG A 46 4.11 12.68 -22.18
N GLU A 47 4.70 12.68 -20.99
CA GLU A 47 4.06 12.22 -19.76
C GLU A 47 3.14 13.28 -19.14
N PHE A 48 3.05 14.47 -19.73
CA PHE A 48 2.26 15.58 -19.22
C PHE A 48 1.21 16.06 -20.24
N CYS A 49 0.22 16.78 -19.75
CA CYS A 49 -0.71 17.54 -20.58
C CYS A 49 -1.21 18.77 -19.82
N VAL A 50 -1.54 19.82 -20.56
CA VAL A 50 -2.18 21.03 -20.02
C VAL A 50 -3.65 20.99 -20.42
N GLU A 51 -4.56 21.13 -19.46
CA GLU A 51 -6.00 21.16 -19.67
C GLU A 51 -6.62 22.24 -18.78
N GLU A 52 -7.50 23.06 -19.37
CA GLU A 52 -8.08 24.24 -18.69
C GLU A 52 -7.00 25.05 -17.94
N ASP A 53 -5.84 25.21 -18.59
CA ASP A 53 -4.69 25.93 -18.08
C ASP A 53 -3.97 25.31 -16.87
N CYS A 54 -4.36 24.10 -16.44
CA CYS A 54 -3.73 23.34 -15.35
C CYS A 54 -2.86 22.19 -15.90
N LEU A 55 -1.70 21.97 -15.30
CA LEU A 55 -0.76 20.92 -15.67
C LEU A 55 -1.10 19.59 -14.98
N PHE A 56 -1.20 18.53 -15.78
CA PHE A 56 -1.45 17.17 -15.33
C PHE A 56 -0.35 16.22 -15.79
N HIS A 57 -0.06 15.24 -14.95
CA HIS A 57 0.76 14.08 -15.29
C HIS A 57 -0.15 12.92 -15.73
N LYS A 58 0.27 12.20 -16.76
CA LYS A 58 -0.42 11.05 -17.36
C LYS A 58 0.16 9.77 -16.78
N GLY A 59 -0.29 9.42 -15.59
CA GLY A 59 0.17 8.24 -14.87
C GLY A 59 -0.54 6.96 -15.28
N ARG A 60 0.08 5.81 -14.98
CA ARG A 60 -0.59 4.51 -14.99
C ARG A 60 -0.27 3.78 -13.70
N TRP A 61 -1.28 3.14 -13.11
CA TRP A 61 -1.08 2.25 -11.96
C TRP A 61 -0.40 0.94 -12.39
N ARG A 62 -0.84 0.38 -13.52
CA ARG A 62 -0.31 -0.83 -14.16
C ARG A 62 -0.46 -0.72 -15.68
N ALA A 63 0.28 -1.54 -16.42
CA ALA A 63 0.26 -1.55 -17.88
C ALA A 63 -1.13 -1.87 -18.47
N ASP A 64 -1.89 -2.75 -17.81
CA ASP A 64 -3.26 -3.14 -18.20
C ASP A 64 -4.32 -2.10 -17.85
N LYS A 65 -3.97 -1.06 -17.09
CA LYS A 65 -4.91 -0.05 -16.60
C LYS A 65 -4.89 1.21 -17.47
N PRO A 66 -6.02 1.93 -17.53
CA PRO A 66 -6.10 3.18 -18.26
C PRO A 66 -5.12 4.20 -17.69
N VAL A 67 -4.73 5.15 -18.54
CA VAL A 67 -4.01 6.34 -18.10
C VAL A 67 -4.92 7.15 -17.19
N ILE A 68 -4.40 7.54 -16.04
CA ILE A 68 -5.06 8.46 -15.11
C ILE A 68 -4.38 9.83 -15.20
N LYS A 69 -5.18 10.89 -15.15
CA LYS A 69 -4.68 12.26 -15.05
C LYS A 69 -4.49 12.59 -13.57
N GLN A 70 -3.28 12.96 -13.22
CA GLN A 70 -2.89 13.35 -11.86
C GLN A 70 -2.53 14.83 -11.87
N ALA A 71 -3.16 15.64 -11.03
CA ALA A 71 -2.84 17.06 -10.91
C ALA A 71 -1.39 17.22 -10.40
N VAL A 72 -0.58 17.99 -11.11
CA VAL A 72 0.81 18.21 -10.73
C VAL A 72 0.86 19.23 -9.59
N LEU A 73 1.39 18.82 -8.45
CA LEU A 73 1.47 19.72 -7.30
C LEU A 73 2.79 20.49 -7.30
N PRO A 74 2.77 21.83 -7.28
CA PRO A 74 3.99 22.64 -7.13
C PRO A 74 4.62 22.41 -5.77
N ASN A 75 5.88 22.83 -5.63
CA ASN A 75 6.51 22.88 -4.31
C ASN A 75 6.10 24.17 -3.58
N TYR A 76 4.83 24.23 -3.16
CA TYR A 76 4.24 25.43 -2.56
C TYR A 76 3.79 25.18 -1.12
N GLY A 77 4.41 25.89 -0.17
CA GLY A 77 4.10 25.80 1.26
C GLY A 77 4.03 24.34 1.74
N GLU A 78 2.98 24.02 2.49
CA GLU A 78 2.73 22.69 3.04
C GLU A 78 1.75 21.84 2.21
N LEU A 79 1.40 22.25 0.99
CA LEU A 79 0.35 21.61 0.18
C LEU A 79 0.54 20.08 0.05
N ARG A 80 1.76 19.65 -0.30
CA ARG A 80 2.08 18.22 -0.45
C ARG A 80 1.96 17.48 0.88
N MET A 81 2.39 18.11 1.97
CA MET A 81 2.32 17.53 3.32
C MET A 81 0.87 17.39 3.79
N THR A 82 0.05 18.42 3.60
CA THR A 82 -1.38 18.39 3.94
C THR A 82 -2.10 17.28 3.19
N ILE A 83 -1.86 17.15 1.89
CA ILE A 83 -2.46 16.07 1.10
C ILE A 83 -2.02 14.69 1.62
N MET A 84 -0.73 14.50 1.92
CA MET A 84 -0.25 13.24 2.50
C MET A 84 -0.90 12.97 3.86
N ASN A 85 -1.05 13.99 4.71
CA ASN A 85 -1.66 13.87 6.03
C ASN A 85 -3.12 13.42 5.94
N GLU A 86 -3.93 14.07 5.11
CA GLU A 86 -5.35 13.74 4.92
C GLU A 86 -5.56 12.29 4.46
N PHE A 87 -4.80 11.84 3.46
CA PHE A 87 -4.88 10.44 3.01
C PHE A 87 -4.33 9.46 4.06
N HIS A 88 -3.34 9.87 4.85
CA HIS A 88 -2.78 9.02 5.89
C HIS A 88 -3.75 8.81 7.05
N GLU A 89 -4.45 9.86 7.49
CA GLU A 89 -5.52 9.79 8.46
C GLU A 89 -6.72 8.99 7.93
N PHE A 90 -7.13 9.26 6.69
CA PHE A 90 -8.23 8.52 6.05
C PHE A 90 -7.95 7.01 5.92
N SER A 91 -6.69 6.64 5.66
CA SER A 91 -6.27 5.23 5.58
C SER A 91 -5.96 4.60 6.93
N ILE A 92 -6.30 5.28 8.04
CA ILE A 92 -6.08 4.82 9.41
C ILE A 92 -4.61 4.41 9.61
N HIS A 93 -3.70 5.34 9.33
CA HIS A 93 -2.26 5.12 9.43
C HIS A 93 -1.74 3.96 8.58
N GLY A 94 -2.30 3.84 7.37
CA GLY A 94 -1.92 2.82 6.39
C GLY A 94 -0.44 2.85 6.00
N SER A 95 0.03 1.75 5.38
CA SER A 95 1.42 1.63 4.94
C SER A 95 1.83 2.73 3.96
N ALA A 96 3.14 3.00 3.86
CA ALA A 96 3.67 3.96 2.89
C ALA A 96 3.29 3.61 1.43
N GLN A 97 3.12 2.32 1.12
CA GLN A 97 2.66 1.87 -0.20
C GLN A 97 1.19 2.23 -0.43
N LEU A 98 0.34 2.06 0.59
CA LEU A 98 -1.07 2.44 0.51
C LEU A 98 -1.21 3.96 0.35
N LEU A 99 -0.54 4.74 1.19
CA LEU A 99 -0.54 6.21 1.11
C LEU A 99 -0.09 6.68 -0.28
N CYS A 100 1.03 6.16 -0.78
CA CYS A 100 1.53 6.50 -2.11
C CYS A 100 0.52 6.13 -3.20
N GLY A 101 -0.14 4.97 -3.09
CA GLY A 101 -1.16 4.55 -4.04
C GLY A 101 -2.37 5.48 -4.06
N MET A 102 -2.84 5.93 -2.90
CA MET A 102 -3.96 6.88 -2.79
C MET A 102 -3.62 8.26 -3.35
N VAL A 103 -2.46 8.81 -2.97
CA VAL A 103 -1.97 10.10 -3.48
C VAL A 103 -1.86 10.05 -5.00
N GLN A 104 -1.27 8.98 -5.55
CA GLN A 104 -1.11 8.79 -6.99
C GLN A 104 -2.41 8.52 -7.74
N GLN A 105 -3.58 8.42 -7.09
CA GLN A 105 -4.84 8.38 -7.85
C GLN A 105 -5.24 9.77 -8.38
N ALA A 106 -4.81 10.84 -7.72
CA ALA A 106 -5.23 12.20 -8.04
C ALA A 106 -4.07 13.20 -8.22
N TYR A 107 -2.90 12.93 -7.63
CA TYR A 107 -1.81 13.90 -7.52
C TYR A 107 -0.46 13.34 -7.96
N TRP A 108 0.42 14.23 -8.43
CA TRP A 108 1.77 13.87 -8.83
C TRP A 108 2.78 14.97 -8.52
N TRP A 109 4.00 14.55 -8.16
CA TRP A 109 5.24 15.34 -8.15
C TRP A 109 6.44 14.37 -8.27
N PRO A 110 7.66 14.83 -8.61
CA PRO A 110 8.78 13.92 -8.90
C PRO A 110 9.12 12.94 -7.78
N SER A 111 8.95 13.35 -6.52
CA SER A 111 9.36 12.61 -5.33
C SER A 111 8.22 11.94 -4.55
N VAL A 112 6.99 11.81 -5.09
CA VAL A 112 5.81 11.26 -4.37
C VAL A 112 6.14 10.01 -3.56
N ARG A 113 6.74 9.00 -4.20
CA ARG A 113 7.08 7.72 -3.56
C ARG A 113 8.08 7.88 -2.41
N LYS A 114 9.06 8.77 -2.56
CA LYS A 114 10.09 9.05 -1.55
C LYS A 114 9.46 9.80 -0.38
N ASP A 115 8.64 10.79 -0.67
CA ASP A 115 8.04 11.67 0.32
C ASP A 115 6.98 10.92 1.14
N CYS A 116 6.13 10.09 0.52
CA CYS A 116 5.20 9.22 1.26
C CYS A 116 5.93 8.26 2.22
N LYS A 117 7.07 7.69 1.79
CA LYS A 117 7.89 6.84 2.66
C LYS A 117 8.49 7.63 3.83
N ALA A 118 9.00 8.82 3.57
CA ALA A 118 9.55 9.69 4.61
C ALA A 118 8.46 10.13 5.60
N PHE A 119 7.27 10.47 5.10
CA PHE A 119 6.11 10.89 5.89
C PHE A 119 5.68 9.79 6.88
N VAL A 120 5.43 8.57 6.40
CA VAL A 120 5.02 7.45 7.27
C VAL A 120 6.12 7.05 8.26
N ARG A 121 7.40 7.19 7.90
CA ARG A 121 8.53 6.95 8.81
C ARG A 121 8.58 7.94 9.97
N GLN A 122 8.06 9.16 9.79
CA GLN A 122 7.99 10.18 10.82
C GLN A 122 6.70 10.10 11.66
N CYS A 123 5.71 9.31 11.24
CA CYS A 123 4.45 9.16 11.95
C CYS A 123 4.62 8.34 13.24
N ALA A 124 4.45 8.98 14.40
CA ALA A 124 4.58 8.35 15.71
C ALA A 124 3.59 7.19 15.95
N ILE A 125 2.40 7.23 15.34
CA ILE A 125 1.40 6.17 15.46
C ILE A 125 1.88 4.92 14.69
N CYS A 126 2.35 5.09 13.46
CA CYS A 126 2.94 4.01 12.68
C CYS A 126 4.20 3.44 13.34
N GLN A 127 5.08 4.29 13.87
CA GLN A 127 6.31 3.80 14.50
C GLN A 127 6.05 3.00 15.78
N ARG A 128 4.96 3.30 16.51
CA ARG A 128 4.55 2.51 17.69
C ARG A 128 3.88 1.18 17.32
N SER A 129 3.16 1.11 16.20
CA SER A 129 2.46 -0.10 15.76
C SER A 129 3.31 -1.04 14.91
N THR A 130 4.43 -0.54 14.37
CA THR A 130 5.36 -1.36 13.59
C THR A 130 6.12 -2.29 14.52
N LYS A 131 5.68 -3.55 14.59
CA LYS A 131 6.47 -4.61 15.20
C LYS A 131 7.67 -4.93 14.31
N THR A 132 8.87 -4.85 14.85
CA THR A 132 10.08 -5.30 14.18
C THR A 132 10.11 -6.83 14.13
N ALA A 133 10.93 -7.41 13.25
CA ALA A 133 11.14 -8.85 13.23
C ALA A 133 11.60 -9.37 14.60
N SER A 134 12.35 -8.58 15.39
CA SER A 134 12.70 -8.89 16.77
C SER A 134 11.54 -8.84 17.76
N ASP A 135 10.50 -8.04 17.49
CA ASP A 135 9.29 -7.98 18.33
C ASP A 135 8.31 -9.13 18.04
N ILE A 136 8.39 -9.72 16.84
CA ILE A 136 7.51 -10.82 16.39
C ILE A 136 8.21 -12.17 16.58
N CYS A 137 9.46 -12.25 16.16
CA CYS A 137 10.27 -13.44 16.32
C CYS A 137 10.90 -13.41 17.71
N VAL A 138 10.27 -14.14 18.63
CA VAL A 138 11.00 -14.65 19.79
C VAL A 138 12.25 -15.34 19.24
N PRO A 139 13.47 -15.00 19.70
CA PRO A 139 14.65 -15.72 19.27
C PRO A 139 14.36 -17.20 19.44
N ARG A 140 14.46 -17.97 18.36
CA ARG A 140 14.35 -19.43 18.43
C ARG A 140 15.31 -19.82 19.55
N SER A 141 14.80 -20.29 20.69
CA SER A 141 15.62 -21.08 21.58
C SER A 141 16.00 -22.26 20.71
N GLY A 142 17.20 -22.23 20.11
CA GLY A 142 17.67 -23.22 19.14
C GLY A 142 17.75 -24.63 19.72
N GLN A 143 17.37 -24.78 20.99
CA GLN A 143 17.18 -26.03 21.66
C GLN A 143 15.94 -26.74 21.12
N ARG A 144 16.19 -27.61 20.15
CA ARG A 144 15.30 -28.73 19.84
C ARG A 144 15.03 -29.48 21.15
N LEU A 145 13.76 -29.81 21.43
CA LEU A 145 13.39 -30.62 22.58
C LEU A 145 14.20 -31.93 22.52
N GLN A 146 15.11 -32.12 23.48
CA GLN A 146 15.86 -33.37 23.61
C GLN A 146 14.90 -34.39 24.20
N VAL A 147 14.39 -35.28 23.36
CA VAL A 147 13.49 -36.35 23.77
C VAL A 147 14.28 -37.68 23.83
N PRO A 148 14.09 -38.50 24.87
CA PRO A 148 14.98 -39.64 25.12
C PRO A 148 14.67 -40.88 24.26
N LEU A 149 13.46 -41.00 23.71
CA LEU A 149 13.01 -42.15 22.92
C LEU A 149 11.87 -41.81 21.95
N PRO A 150 11.64 -42.63 20.91
CA PRO A 150 10.46 -42.54 20.05
C PRO A 150 9.16 -42.47 20.85
N TRP A 151 8.22 -41.66 20.37
CA TRP A 151 6.88 -41.45 20.95
C TRP A 151 6.83 -40.84 22.37
N TYR A 152 7.97 -40.45 22.96
CA TYR A 152 8.00 -39.80 24.28
C TYR A 152 7.28 -38.44 24.31
N ALA A 153 7.42 -37.66 23.24
CA ALA A 153 6.66 -36.43 23.03
C ALA A 153 6.18 -36.38 21.59
N VAL A 154 4.98 -35.81 21.40
CA VAL A 154 4.35 -35.62 20.09
C VAL A 154 3.92 -34.17 19.94
N GLY A 155 4.12 -33.62 18.74
CA GLY A 155 3.45 -32.40 18.31
C GLY A 155 2.16 -32.78 17.59
N SER A 156 1.06 -32.12 17.92
CA SER A 156 -0.21 -32.33 17.24
C SER A 156 -0.74 -31.03 16.68
N ASP A 157 -1.31 -31.09 15.48
CA ASP A 157 -2.00 -29.97 14.86
C ASP A 157 -3.16 -30.48 14.02
N VAL A 158 -4.22 -29.67 13.89
CA VAL A 158 -5.39 -29.98 13.06
C VAL A 158 -5.39 -29.02 11.89
N PHE A 159 -5.40 -29.56 10.67
CA PHE A 159 -5.63 -28.75 9.48
C PHE A 159 -6.97 -29.10 8.86
N MET A 160 -7.73 -28.07 8.54
CA MET A 160 -8.99 -28.17 7.80
C MET A 160 -8.66 -28.28 6.31
N LEU A 161 -9.34 -29.17 5.60
CA LEU A 161 -9.32 -29.13 4.15
C LEU A 161 -10.23 -28.00 3.66
N GLY A 162 -9.81 -27.30 2.62
CA GLY A 162 -10.68 -26.33 1.96
C GLY A 162 -11.86 -27.02 1.30
N ARG A 163 -13.03 -26.38 1.29
CA ARG A 163 -14.28 -26.89 0.68
C ARG A 163 -14.12 -27.34 -0.78
N GLU A 164 -13.16 -26.77 -1.50
CA GLU A 164 -12.84 -27.15 -2.89
C GLU A 164 -12.32 -28.58 -2.99
N LEU A 165 -11.46 -29.01 -2.06
CA LEU A 165 -10.91 -30.37 -2.03
C LEU A 165 -11.93 -31.40 -1.52
N GLU A 166 -12.83 -30.99 -0.62
CA GLU A 166 -13.92 -31.87 -0.13
C GLU A 166 -14.84 -32.28 -1.29
N ALA A 167 -15.20 -31.33 -2.16
CA ALA A 167 -16.07 -31.56 -3.32
C ALA A 167 -15.37 -32.37 -4.43
N GLU A 168 -14.08 -32.15 -4.66
CA GLU A 168 -13.32 -32.85 -5.69
C GLU A 168 -13.10 -34.34 -5.36
N PHE A 169 -12.90 -34.66 -4.07
CA PHE A 169 -12.54 -36.01 -3.63
C PHE A 169 -13.64 -36.75 -2.85
N ASN A 170 -14.83 -36.17 -2.69
CA ASN A 170 -15.98 -36.74 -1.97
C ASN A 170 -15.59 -37.30 -0.58
N LEU A 171 -14.87 -36.49 0.20
CA LEU A 171 -14.35 -36.88 1.50
C LEU A 171 -15.46 -36.83 2.55
N HIS A 172 -15.47 -37.80 3.47
CA HIS A 172 -16.42 -37.88 4.60
C HIS A 172 -15.85 -37.24 5.88
N TRP A 173 -14.80 -36.44 5.74
CA TRP A 173 -14.07 -35.77 6.81
C TRP A 173 -13.60 -34.40 6.30
N SER A 174 -13.68 -33.39 7.16
CA SER A 174 -13.31 -32.00 6.84
C SER A 174 -11.99 -31.56 7.45
N ALA A 175 -11.42 -32.39 8.32
CA ALA A 175 -10.21 -32.08 9.06
C ALA A 175 -9.30 -33.30 9.19
N MET A 176 -8.00 -33.05 9.31
CA MET A 176 -7.01 -34.06 9.61
C MET A 176 -6.22 -33.64 10.84
N LEU A 177 -6.14 -34.55 11.81
CA LEU A 177 -5.20 -34.45 12.92
C LEU A 177 -3.85 -35.00 12.48
N THR A 178 -2.82 -34.18 12.57
CA THR A 178 -1.42 -34.58 12.46
C THR A 178 -0.90 -34.92 13.84
N ILE A 179 -0.18 -36.03 13.98
CA ILE A 179 0.54 -36.39 15.20
C ILE A 179 1.97 -36.72 14.80
N THR A 180 2.91 -35.87 15.18
CA THR A 180 4.32 -35.99 14.80
C THR A 180 5.17 -36.34 16.00
N CYS A 181 5.89 -37.45 15.95
CA CYS A 181 6.85 -37.82 16.97
C CYS A 181 8.02 -36.82 17.01
N ALA A 182 8.29 -36.23 18.17
CA ALA A 182 9.37 -35.26 18.34
C ALA A 182 10.78 -35.87 18.17
N TYR A 183 10.92 -37.19 18.40
CA TYR A 183 12.20 -37.91 18.30
C TYR A 183 12.53 -38.28 16.85
N THR A 184 11.62 -38.98 16.18
CA THR A 184 11.84 -39.52 14.82
C THR A 184 11.44 -38.56 13.72
N GLY A 185 10.57 -37.59 14.00
CA GLY A 185 9.88 -36.80 12.97
C GLY A 185 8.81 -37.59 12.21
N PHE A 186 8.50 -38.83 12.61
CA PHE A 186 7.45 -39.62 11.99
C PHE A 186 6.08 -39.03 12.27
N THR A 187 5.27 -38.84 11.23
CA THR A 187 3.93 -38.23 11.33
C THR A 187 2.85 -39.22 10.98
N VAL A 188 1.83 -39.30 11.82
CA VAL A 188 0.56 -39.99 11.58
C VAL A 188 -0.49 -38.95 11.21
N LEU A 189 -1.30 -39.28 10.21
CA LEU A 189 -2.44 -38.49 9.77
C LEU A 189 -3.72 -39.24 10.14
N VAL A 190 -4.58 -38.60 10.92
CA VAL A 190 -5.85 -39.16 11.37
C VAL A 190 -6.99 -38.30 10.80
N PRO A 191 -7.80 -38.81 9.86
CA PRO A 191 -8.98 -38.09 9.39
C PRO A 191 -9.98 -37.95 10.54
N LEU A 192 -10.54 -36.76 10.70
CA LEU A 192 -11.55 -36.46 11.71
C LEU A 192 -12.91 -36.33 11.01
N SER A 193 -13.83 -37.21 11.35
CA SER A 193 -15.22 -37.13 10.88
C SER A 193 -15.88 -35.84 11.36
N GLU A 194 -16.86 -35.36 10.59
CA GLU A 194 -17.75 -34.29 11.07
C GLU A 194 -18.44 -34.73 12.38
N PRO A 195 -18.58 -33.83 13.38
CA PRO A 195 -19.31 -34.13 14.61
C PRO A 195 -20.80 -34.40 14.38
#